data_AF-A0A227IA12-F1
#
_entry.id   AF-A0A227IA12-F1
#
_cell.length_a   1.000
_cell.length_b   1.000
_cell.length_c   1.000
_cell.angle_alpha   90.00
_cell.angle_beta   90.00
_cell.angle_gamma   90.00
#
_symmetry.space_group_name_H-M   'P 1'
#
loop_
_entity.id
_entity.type
_entity.pdbx_description
1 polymer ?
#
loop_
_entity_poly.entity_id
_entity_poly.type
_entity_poly.pdbx_seq_one_letter_code
_entity_poly.pdbx_strand_id
1 'polypeptide(L)' 'LQDRMLNDGVLNCYWVQCNNNMQAGPNINTERLPGYRNPENFIVVSDPYPTATAQAADLILPTAMWIEKEGAYGNAER' A
#
# COMPACT_ATOMS: atom_id res chain seq x y z
N LEU A 1 -4.56 9.76 6.15
CA LEU A 1 -5.99 10.10 5.95
C LEU A 1 -6.72 8.90 5.35
N GLN A 2 -6.11 8.29 4.34
CA GLN A 2 -6.53 7.09 3.63
C GLN A 2 -6.94 5.94 4.55
N ASP A 3 -6.13 5.61 5.57
CA ASP A 3 -6.46 4.52 6.51
C ASP A 3 -7.83 4.72 7.19
N ARG A 4 -8.13 5.95 7.64
CA ARG A 4 -9.42 6.30 8.24
C ARG A 4 -10.54 6.27 7.21
N MET A 5 -10.32 6.82 6.01
CA MET A 5 -11.33 6.79 4.95
C MET A 5 -11.67 5.36 4.48
N LEU A 6 -10.69 4.46 4.46
CA LEU A 6 -10.91 3.03 4.20
C LEU A 6 -11.72 2.40 5.33
N ASN A 7 -11.39 2.70 6.58
CA ASN A 7 -12.09 2.19 7.76
C ASN A 7 -13.55 2.69 7.80
N ASP A 8 -13.76 3.98 7.56
CA ASP A 8 -15.05 4.66 7.57
C ASP A 8 -15.90 4.37 6.32
N GLY A 9 -15.37 3.61 5.34
CA GLY A 9 -16.07 3.25 4.10
C GLY A 9 -16.26 4.41 3.11
N VAL A 10 -15.52 5.51 3.27
CA VAL A 10 -15.55 6.66 2.35
C VAL A 10 -14.66 6.43 1.13
N LEU A 11 -13.61 5.62 1.28
CA LEU A 11 -12.74 5.17 0.21
C LEU A 11 -12.89 3.66 0.08
N ASN A 12 -13.22 3.17 -1.12
CA ASN A 12 -13.43 1.73 -1.36
C ASN A 12 -12.49 1.13 -2.40
N CYS A 13 -11.65 1.93 -3.05
CA CYS A 13 -10.60 1.42 -3.93
C CYS A 13 -9.32 2.17 -3.61
N TYR A 14 -8.25 1.41 -3.31
CA TYR A 14 -6.98 2.00 -2.94
C TYR A 14 -5.81 1.23 -3.52
N TRP A 15 -4.98 1.92 -4.29
CA TRP A 15 -3.79 1.35 -4.90
C TRP A 15 -2.54 1.89 -4.21
N VAL A 16 -1.83 0.98 -3.53
CA VAL A 16 -0.55 1.25 -2.89
C VAL A 16 0.58 0.94 -3.88
N GLN A 17 1.50 1.89 -4.05
CA GLN A 17 2.65 1.74 -4.93
C GLN A 17 3.95 1.96 -4.15
N CYS A 18 4.89 1.02 -4.25
CA CYS A 18 6.25 1.13 -3.71
C CYS A 18 6.28 1.49 -2.20
N ASN A 19 5.41 0.88 -1.40
CA ASN A 19 5.30 1.18 0.03
C ASN A 19 4.76 -0.01 0.85
N ASN A 20 5.36 -0.24 2.02
CA ASN A 20 4.94 -1.27 2.97
C ASN A 20 4.23 -0.65 4.21
N ASN A 21 3.14 0.08 3.97
CA ASN A 21 2.43 0.85 5.01
C ASN A 21 1.78 -0.02 6.09
N MET A 22 1.43 -1.27 5.83
CA MET A 22 0.92 -2.19 6.84
C MET A 22 1.95 -2.44 7.95
N GLN A 23 3.24 -2.38 7.64
CA GLN A 23 4.31 -2.53 8.63
C GLN A 23 4.87 -1.19 9.11
N ALA A 24 4.98 -0.19 8.21
CA ALA A 24 5.65 1.08 8.51
C ALA A 24 4.73 2.15 9.12
N GLY A 25 3.45 2.16 8.75
CA GLY A 25 2.53 3.20 9.17
C GLY A 25 2.03 2.98 10.60
N PRO A 26 1.67 4.05 11.33
CA PRO A 26 1.22 3.95 12.72
C PRO A 26 -0.18 3.32 12.84
N ASN A 27 -0.55 2.94 14.07
CA ASN A 27 -1.91 2.58 14.49
C ASN A 27 -2.59 1.52 13.60
N ILE A 28 -1.86 0.46 13.28
CA ILE A 28 -2.29 -0.59 12.36
C ILE A 28 -3.62 -1.22 12.78
N ASN A 29 -3.77 -1.53 14.07
CA ASN A 29 -4.90 -2.32 14.57
C ASN A 29 -6.23 -1.55 14.59
N THR A 30 -6.21 -0.23 14.63
CA THR A 30 -7.44 0.58 14.78
C THR A 30 -7.98 1.10 13.46
N GLU A 31 -7.10 1.45 12.52
CA GLU A 31 -7.50 2.10 11.27
C GLU A 31 -7.14 1.26 10.05
N ARG A 32 -5.84 0.97 9.87
CA ARG A 32 -5.34 0.45 8.60
C ARG A 32 -5.76 -0.97 8.34
N LEU A 33 -5.54 -1.89 9.29
CA LEU A 33 -5.87 -3.29 9.10
C LEU A 33 -7.38 -3.51 8.97
N PRO A 34 -8.24 -2.91 9.80
CA PRO A 34 -9.69 -2.97 9.60
C PRO A 34 -10.12 -2.40 8.24
N GLY A 35 -9.60 -1.23 7.85
CA GLY A 35 -9.91 -0.62 6.55
C GLY A 35 -9.45 -1.45 5.36
N TYR A 36 -8.25 -2.02 5.40
CA TYR A 36 -7.73 -2.88 4.32
C TYR A 36 -8.47 -4.22 4.21
N ARG A 37 -9.01 -4.73 5.31
CA ARG A 37 -9.74 -6.02 5.35
C ARG A 37 -11.24 -5.87 5.32
N ASN A 38 -11.75 -4.64 5.19
CA ASN A 38 -13.16 -4.38 4.99
C ASN A 38 -13.59 -4.98 3.63
N PRO A 39 -14.60 -5.87 3.59
CA PRO A 39 -15.02 -6.54 2.35
C PRO A 39 -15.57 -5.60 1.27
N GLU A 40 -15.97 -4.38 1.65
CA GLU A 40 -16.43 -3.35 0.71
C GLU A 40 -15.27 -2.63 0.02
N ASN A 41 -14.03 -2.85 0.46
CA ASN A 41 -12.85 -2.19 -0.09
C ASN A 41 -12.06 -3.14 -1.00
N PHE A 42 -11.45 -2.57 -2.03
CA PHE A 42 -10.56 -3.27 -2.95
C PHE A 42 -9.16 -2.66 -2.89
N ILE A 43 -8.22 -3.43 -2.37
CA ILE A 43 -6.83 -3.00 -2.15
C ILE A 43 -5.91 -3.63 -3.19
N VAL A 44 -5.24 -2.77 -3.95
CA VAL A 44 -4.19 -3.17 -4.90
C VAL A 44 -2.83 -2.79 -4.33
N VAL A 45 -1.85 -3.69 -4.43
CA VAL A 45 -0.47 -3.43 -4.02
C VAL A 45 0.49 -3.75 -5.15
N SER A 46 1.32 -2.77 -5.52
CA SER A 46 2.44 -2.92 -6.44
C SER A 46 3.75 -3.00 -5.66
N ASP A 47 4.30 -4.21 -5.56
CA ASP A 47 5.50 -4.52 -4.77
C ASP A 47 6.30 -5.66 -5.44
N PRO A 48 7.65 -5.59 -5.48
CA PRO A 48 8.47 -6.72 -5.94
C PRO A 48 8.48 -7.91 -4.96
N TYR A 49 8.10 -7.71 -3.68
CA TYR A 49 8.13 -8.74 -2.65
C TYR A 49 6.75 -8.96 -2.01
N PRO A 50 6.50 -10.15 -1.42
CA PRO A 50 5.28 -10.42 -0.66
C PRO A 50 5.35 -9.77 0.74
N THR A 51 5.33 -8.45 0.79
CA THR A 51 5.40 -7.65 2.04
C THR A 51 4.14 -7.83 2.91
N ALA A 52 4.18 -7.40 4.18
CA ALA A 52 3.01 -7.39 5.05
C ALA A 52 1.83 -6.60 4.45
N THR A 53 2.13 -5.55 3.67
CA THR A 53 1.10 -4.79 2.93
C THR A 53 0.53 -5.60 1.77
N ALA A 54 1.38 -6.28 1.00
CA ALA A 54 0.93 -7.17 -0.07
C ALA A 54 0.08 -8.33 0.47
N GLN A 55 0.46 -8.92 1.60
CA GLN A 55 -0.30 -10.00 2.25
C GLN A 55 -1.68 -9.58 2.74
N ALA A 56 -1.90 -8.28 2.99
CA ALA A 56 -3.20 -7.75 3.40
C ALA A 56 -4.10 -7.33 2.22
N ALA A 57 -3.57 -7.33 0.99
CA ALA A 57 -4.24 -6.82 -0.21
C ALA A 57 -5.15 -7.86 -0.88
N ASP A 58 -5.99 -7.40 -1.81
CA ASP A 58 -6.88 -8.24 -2.61
C ASP A 58 -6.27 -8.56 -3.98
N LEU A 59 -5.46 -7.65 -4.52
CA LEU A 59 -4.68 -7.85 -5.75
C LEU A 59 -3.22 -7.42 -5.54
N ILE A 60 -2.29 -8.31 -5.85
CA ILE A 60 -0.86 -8.04 -5.84
C ILE A 60 -0.37 -7.98 -7.29
N LEU A 61 0.28 -6.88 -7.64
CA LEU A 61 0.87 -6.65 -8.95
C LEU A 61 2.40 -6.78 -8.85
N PRO A 62 3.02 -7.81 -9.45
CA PRO A 62 4.48 -7.92 -9.51
C PRO A 62 5.07 -6.70 -10.21
N THR A 63 6.00 -6.01 -9.55
CA THR A 63 6.48 -4.70 -9.99
C THR A 63 7.98 -4.70 -10.19
N ALA A 64 8.42 -4.17 -11.35
CA ALA A 64 9.84 -3.99 -11.64
C ALA A 64 10.50 -2.99 -10.67
N MET A 65 11.69 -3.31 -10.18
CA MET A 65 12.42 -2.53 -9.19
C MET A 65 13.73 -1.93 -9.71
N TRP A 66 14.06 -0.75 -9.20
CA TRP A 66 15.36 -0.09 -9.38
C TRP A 66 15.95 -0.20 -10.80
N ILE A 67 17.04 -0.97 -10.99
CA ILE A 67 17.76 -1.12 -12.27
C ILE A 67 16.95 -1.81 -13.39
N GLU A 68 15.80 -2.40 -13.08
CA GLU A 68 14.95 -3.09 -14.06
C GLU A 68 14.17 -2.12 -14.96
N LYS A 69 14.21 -0.81 -14.66
CA LYS A 69 13.57 0.24 -15.46
C LYS A 69 14.48 1.43 -15.62
N GLU A 70 14.31 2.16 -16.72
CA GLU A 70 14.83 3.51 -16.84
C GLU A 70 14.13 4.41 -15.81
N GLY A 71 14.90 5.26 -15.14
CA GLY A 71 14.37 6.10 -14.09
C GLY A 71 15.38 7.13 -13.60
N ALA A 72 14.87 8.07 -12.79
CA ALA A 72 15.65 9.13 -12.17
C ALA A 72 15.30 9.22 -10.68
N TYR A 73 16.31 9.50 -9.86
CA TYR A 73 16.16 9.85 -8.45
C TYR A 73 16.92 11.15 -8.18
N GLY A 74 16.31 12.06 -7.42
CA GLY A 74 16.98 13.23 -6.85
C GLY A 74 17.44 12.92 -5.43
N ASN A 75 18.64 13.36 -5.05
CA ASN A 75 19.16 13.08 -3.72
C ASN A 75 18.88 14.26 -2.77
N ALA A 76 19.40 14.17 -1.54
CA ALA A 76 19.10 15.17 -0.52
C ALA A 76 19.71 16.56 -0.80
N GLU A 77 20.68 16.67 -1.72
CA GLU A 77 21.48 17.87 -1.97
C GLU A 77 21.16 18.59 -3.30
N ARG A 78 20.08 18.16 -3.98
CA ARG A 78 19.53 18.56 -5.30
C ARG A 78 19.89 17.57 -6.42
#